data_AF-A0A1U9VGS3-F1
#
_entry.id   AF-A0A1U9VGS3-F1
#
_cell.length_a   1.000
_cell.length_b   1.000
_cell.length_c   1.000
_cell.angle_alpha   90.00
_cell.angle_beta   90.00
_cell.angle_gamma   90.00
#
_symmetry.space_group_name_H-M   'P 1'
#
loop_
_entity.id
_entity.type
_entity.pdbx_description
1 polymer ?
#
loop_
_entity_poly.entity_id
_entity_poly.type
_entity_poly.pdbx_seq_one_letter_code
_entity_poly.pdbx_strand_id
1 'polypeptide(L)'
;MNLRQWMGAATAALALGLTACGGGETDQSGNPNIAKVQRMVVFGDSLSDIGTYTPVAQAVGGGKFTTNPGPVWAETVAAQLGVTLTPAVMGYATSVQNCPKPGCFDYAQGGSRVTDPNGIGHNGGAGALTYPVKQQLANFYAASNNAFNGNSDVVFVLAGSNDIFFWSAAVATSGSGVTPAIATAQVQQAATDLVGYVNDMIAKGATQVYVFNLPDSSLTPQGVASGTTGQALLHALVGTFNTTLQSGLAGTSAHIIDFNAQLTAVIQNGASFGFSNTSATACDATKINALVPSAGGSSLFCSANTLVASGADQSYLFADGVHPTTAGHRLIASNVLARLLADNVAH
;
A
#
# COMPACT_ATOMS: atom_id res chain seq x y z
N MET A 1 27.07 49.46 -8.37
CA MET A 1 28.01 48.38 -8.75
C MET A 1 27.55 47.11 -8.09
N ASN A 2 26.90 46.25 -8.86
CA ASN A 2 26.46 44.91 -8.46
C ASN A 2 27.62 43.94 -8.63
N LEU A 3 27.87 43.07 -7.65
CA LEU A 3 28.56 41.80 -7.90
C LEU A 3 27.81 40.67 -7.16
N ARG A 4 26.96 39.98 -7.92
CA ARG A 4 26.48 38.62 -7.66
C ARG A 4 27.44 37.69 -8.39
N GLN A 5 28.01 36.67 -7.74
CA GLN A 5 28.37 35.42 -8.41
C GLN A 5 28.21 34.16 -7.52
N TRP A 6 27.33 33.21 -7.90
CA TRP A 6 27.56 31.86 -8.55
C TRP A 6 27.97 30.80 -7.48
N MET A 7 27.44 29.57 -7.31
CA MET A 7 26.87 28.47 -8.14
C MET A 7 26.04 27.56 -7.18
N GLY A 8 25.17 26.63 -7.57
CA GLY A 8 24.74 26.05 -8.84
C GLY A 8 23.75 24.93 -8.51
N ALA A 9 22.60 24.90 -9.19
CA ALA A 9 21.56 23.89 -9.05
C ALA A 9 21.86 22.68 -9.95
N ALA A 10 21.69 21.47 -9.43
CA ALA A 10 21.74 20.23 -10.21
C ALA A 10 20.31 19.69 -10.36
N THR A 11 19.67 20.02 -11.48
CA THR A 11 18.44 19.38 -11.97
C THR A 11 18.85 18.23 -12.89
N ALA A 12 18.64 16.98 -12.45
CA ALA A 12 18.70 15.82 -13.35
C ALA A 12 17.28 15.50 -13.81
N ALA A 13 16.95 15.91 -15.04
CA ALA A 13 15.75 15.47 -15.74
C ALA A 13 16.05 14.12 -16.40
N LEU A 14 15.41 13.04 -15.95
CA LEU A 14 15.39 11.77 -16.66
C LEU A 14 14.30 11.84 -17.74
N ALA A 15 14.70 12.01 -19.00
CA ALA A 15 13.84 11.84 -20.15
C ALA A 15 13.92 10.37 -20.61
N LEU A 16 12.86 9.60 -20.41
CA LEU A 16 12.70 8.26 -21.01
C LEU A 16 12.11 8.43 -22.41
N GLY A 17 12.96 8.36 -23.43
CA GLY A 17 12.53 8.25 -24.82
C GLY A 17 12.21 6.80 -25.17
N LEU A 18 10.97 6.53 -25.61
CA LEU A 18 10.63 5.30 -26.31
C LEU A 18 11.05 5.43 -27.79
N THR A 19 12.00 4.61 -28.22
CA THR A 19 12.17 4.27 -29.64
C THR A 19 12.11 2.75 -29.78
N ALA A 20 10.98 2.26 -30.27
CA ALA A 20 10.83 0.91 -30.79
C ALA A 20 11.28 0.90 -32.25
N CYS A 21 12.28 0.08 -32.58
CA CYS A 21 12.46 -0.56 -33.88
C CYS A 21 13.46 -1.72 -33.71
N GLY A 22 13.07 -2.90 -34.18
CA GLY A 22 13.73 -4.15 -33.88
C GLY A 22 15.11 -4.36 -34.52
N GLY A 23 15.82 -5.32 -33.95
CA GLY A 23 17.05 -5.90 -34.47
C GLY A 23 17.55 -6.88 -33.43
N GLY A 24 17.56 -8.18 -33.77
CA GLY A 24 17.89 -9.24 -32.82
C GLY A 24 19.33 -9.12 -32.31
N GLU A 25 19.47 -9.04 -31.00
CA GLU A 25 20.70 -9.33 -30.30
C GLU A 25 20.40 -10.42 -29.29
N THR A 26 21.13 -11.52 -29.42
CA THR A 26 21.18 -12.60 -28.44
C THR A 26 21.77 -12.06 -27.16
N ASP A 27 20.95 -11.84 -26.13
CA ASP A 27 21.42 -11.58 -24.77
C ASP A 27 22.09 -12.85 -24.20
N GLN A 28 23.36 -13.01 -24.54
CA GLN A 28 24.32 -13.82 -23.80
C GLN A 28 25.20 -12.90 -22.94
N SER A 29 24.61 -12.35 -21.88
CA SER A 29 25.37 -11.85 -20.72
C SER A 29 24.52 -11.86 -19.44
N GLY A 30 23.71 -12.91 -19.27
CA GLY A 30 23.13 -13.21 -17.96
C GLY A 30 24.26 -13.61 -17.01
N ASN A 31 24.58 -12.75 -16.05
CA ASN A 31 25.36 -13.15 -14.89
C ASN A 31 24.57 -14.26 -14.16
N PRO A 32 25.04 -15.52 -14.11
CA PRO A 32 24.27 -16.63 -13.56
C PRO A 32 24.07 -16.55 -12.03
N ASN A 33 24.63 -15.53 -11.36
CA ASN A 33 24.59 -15.34 -9.91
C ASN A 33 23.49 -14.40 -9.40
N ILE A 34 22.61 -13.88 -10.26
CA ILE A 34 21.47 -13.07 -9.80
C ILE A 34 20.27 -14.00 -9.63
N ALA A 35 19.80 -14.15 -8.39
CA ALA A 35 18.59 -14.90 -8.12
C ALA A 35 17.43 -14.25 -8.90
N LYS A 36 16.93 -14.95 -9.92
CA LYS A 36 15.75 -14.49 -10.64
C LYS A 36 14.56 -14.63 -9.71
N VAL A 37 13.97 -13.51 -9.30
CA VAL A 37 12.69 -13.50 -8.59
C VAL A 37 11.68 -14.31 -9.41
N GLN A 38 11.07 -15.31 -8.78
CA GLN A 38 10.04 -16.17 -9.40
C GLN A 38 8.65 -15.82 -8.88
N ARG A 39 8.56 -15.34 -7.65
CA ARG A 39 7.30 -14.95 -7.01
C ARG A 39 7.47 -13.66 -6.23
N MET A 40 6.48 -12.79 -6.37
CA MET A 40 6.26 -11.65 -5.48
C MET A 40 5.10 -12.02 -4.55
N VAL A 41 5.35 -12.08 -3.24
CA VAL A 41 4.35 -12.38 -2.22
C VAL A 41 4.04 -11.11 -1.46
N VAL A 42 2.77 -10.73 -1.38
CA VAL A 42 2.32 -9.46 -0.81
C VAL A 42 1.33 -9.76 0.31
N PHE A 43 1.60 -9.18 1.48
CA PHE A 43 0.70 -9.18 2.64
C PHE A 43 0.37 -7.74 3.00
N GLY A 44 -0.86 -7.47 3.40
CA GLY A 44 -1.22 -6.11 3.77
C GLY A 44 -2.68 -5.75 3.70
N ASP A 45 -2.90 -4.48 3.42
CA ASP A 45 -4.22 -3.87 3.38
C ASP A 45 -4.56 -3.27 1.99
N SER A 46 -5.45 -2.27 1.98
CA SER A 46 -5.98 -1.64 0.78
C SER A 46 -4.92 -0.97 -0.08
N LEU A 47 -3.79 -0.57 0.49
CA LEU A 47 -2.70 0.03 -0.26
C LEU A 47 -2.02 -0.97 -1.20
N SER A 48 -2.16 -2.27 -0.94
CA SER A 48 -1.55 -3.34 -1.74
C SER A 48 -2.55 -4.26 -2.42
N ASP A 49 -3.81 -4.28 -1.98
CA ASP A 49 -4.90 -5.10 -2.52
C ASP A 49 -5.15 -4.83 -4.02
N ILE A 50 -4.89 -5.85 -4.85
CA ILE A 50 -5.04 -5.76 -6.31
C ILE A 50 -6.40 -6.22 -6.84
N GLY A 51 -7.39 -6.48 -5.97
CA GLY A 51 -8.74 -6.77 -6.44
C GLY A 51 -9.55 -7.76 -5.63
N THR A 52 -9.25 -7.98 -4.35
CA THR A 52 -10.04 -8.85 -3.45
C THR A 52 -11.54 -8.55 -3.54
N TYR A 53 -11.91 -7.26 -3.61
CA TYR A 53 -13.30 -6.81 -3.62
C TYR A 53 -13.86 -6.51 -5.02
N THR A 54 -13.18 -6.93 -6.09
CA THR A 54 -13.67 -6.82 -7.47
C THR A 54 -15.12 -7.34 -7.63
N PRO A 55 -15.53 -8.47 -7.03
CA PRO A 55 -16.90 -8.99 -7.20
C PRO A 55 -18.02 -7.99 -6.85
N VAL A 56 -17.79 -7.07 -5.90
CA VAL A 56 -18.80 -6.08 -5.48
C VAL A 56 -18.63 -4.71 -6.17
N ALA A 57 -17.49 -4.43 -6.78
CA ALA A 57 -17.16 -3.12 -7.34
C ALA A 57 -17.05 -3.09 -8.88
N GLN A 58 -16.90 -4.24 -9.54
CA GLN A 58 -16.67 -4.30 -10.99
C GLN A 58 -17.79 -3.66 -11.83
N ALA A 59 -19.03 -3.70 -11.34
CA ALA A 59 -20.19 -3.16 -12.07
C ALA A 59 -20.10 -1.65 -12.32
N VAL A 60 -19.33 -0.93 -11.50
CA VAL A 60 -19.07 0.51 -11.65
C VAL A 60 -17.65 0.81 -12.13
N GLY A 61 -16.92 -0.22 -12.56
CA GLY A 61 -15.52 -0.14 -12.98
C GLY A 61 -14.53 0.03 -11.82
N GLY A 62 -14.95 -0.27 -10.59
CA GLY A 62 -14.08 -0.30 -9.41
C GLY A 62 -13.41 -1.66 -9.19
N GLY A 63 -12.83 -1.86 -8.01
CA GLY A 63 -12.22 -3.14 -7.61
C GLY A 63 -10.95 -3.00 -6.78
N LYS A 64 -10.28 -1.85 -6.88
CA LYS A 64 -9.06 -1.51 -6.12
C LYS A 64 -9.22 -0.16 -5.44
N PHE A 65 -8.49 0.06 -4.34
CA PHE A 65 -8.53 1.30 -3.58
C PHE A 65 -7.65 2.38 -4.22
N THR A 66 -8.02 2.79 -5.43
CA THR A 66 -7.35 3.84 -6.20
C THR A 66 -8.30 4.37 -7.28
N THR A 67 -7.80 5.19 -8.21
CA THR A 67 -8.54 5.60 -9.41
C THR A 67 -8.54 4.47 -10.45
N ASN A 68 -9.59 3.66 -10.50
CA ASN A 68 -9.67 2.50 -11.40
C ASN A 68 -9.87 2.94 -12.87
N PRO A 69 -9.32 2.19 -13.86
CA PRO A 69 -8.71 0.86 -13.76
C PRO A 69 -7.19 0.87 -13.44
N GLY A 70 -6.61 2.03 -13.10
CA GLY A 70 -5.16 2.13 -12.92
C GLY A 70 -4.60 1.21 -11.83
N PRO A 71 -3.32 0.83 -11.93
CA PRO A 71 -2.70 -0.12 -11.02
C PRO A 71 -2.46 0.47 -9.62
N VAL A 72 -2.50 -0.38 -8.60
CA VAL A 72 -1.82 -0.11 -7.33
C VAL A 72 -0.32 -0.43 -7.47
N TRP A 73 0.48 -0.08 -6.45
CA TRP A 73 1.93 -0.17 -6.54
C TRP A 73 2.40 -1.63 -6.77
N ALA A 74 1.71 -2.59 -6.15
CA ALA A 74 2.06 -4.00 -6.20
C ALA A 74 1.98 -4.57 -7.63
N GLU A 75 0.94 -4.19 -8.39
CA GLU A 75 0.79 -4.57 -9.80
C GLU A 75 1.94 -4.01 -10.65
N THR A 76 2.36 -2.77 -10.38
CA THR A 76 3.46 -2.11 -11.11
C THR A 76 4.81 -2.79 -10.84
N VAL A 77 5.09 -3.13 -9.59
CA VAL A 77 6.32 -3.83 -9.20
C VAL A 77 6.34 -5.26 -9.74
N ALA A 78 5.24 -6.00 -9.63
CA ALA A 78 5.13 -7.34 -10.19
C ALA A 78 5.37 -7.37 -11.70
N ALA A 79 4.82 -6.39 -12.43
CA ALA A 79 5.06 -6.22 -13.85
C ALA A 79 6.55 -5.99 -14.16
N GLN A 80 7.23 -5.15 -13.38
CA GLN A 80 8.67 -4.92 -13.57
C GLN A 80 9.56 -6.11 -13.22
N LEU A 81 9.14 -6.90 -12.23
CA LEU A 81 9.82 -8.16 -11.89
C LEU A 81 9.51 -9.29 -12.89
N GLY A 82 8.58 -9.09 -13.82
CA GLY A 82 8.15 -10.11 -14.77
C GLY A 82 7.43 -11.29 -14.12
N VAL A 83 6.77 -11.07 -12.98
CA VAL A 83 6.03 -12.11 -12.25
C VAL A 83 4.52 -11.88 -12.31
N THR A 84 3.76 -12.97 -12.28
CA THR A 84 2.29 -12.89 -12.18
C THR A 84 1.89 -12.66 -10.73
N LEU A 85 1.00 -11.67 -10.52
CA LEU A 85 0.41 -11.39 -9.23
C LEU A 85 -1.12 -11.35 -9.37
N THR A 86 -1.82 -12.24 -8.66
CA THR A 86 -3.28 -12.28 -8.59
C THR A 86 -3.71 -12.34 -7.12
N PRO A 87 -4.92 -11.85 -6.77
CA PRO A 87 -5.43 -11.97 -5.41
C PRO A 87 -5.42 -13.43 -4.97
N ALA A 88 -4.97 -13.71 -3.75
CA ALA A 88 -5.03 -15.04 -3.15
C ALA A 88 -6.47 -15.41 -2.79
N VAL A 89 -7.29 -14.41 -2.50
CA VAL A 89 -8.71 -14.52 -2.21
C VAL A 89 -9.43 -13.36 -2.89
N MET A 90 -10.60 -13.61 -3.46
CA MET A 90 -11.59 -12.58 -3.76
C MET A 90 -12.87 -12.87 -2.99
N GLY A 91 -13.56 -11.84 -2.54
CA GLY A 91 -14.85 -12.05 -1.91
C GLY A 91 -15.36 -10.87 -1.09
N TYR A 92 -16.56 -11.03 -0.57
CA TYR A 92 -17.25 -10.08 0.29
C TYR A 92 -18.28 -10.83 1.12
N ALA A 93 -18.43 -10.43 2.38
CA ALA A 93 -19.25 -11.10 3.39
C ALA A 93 -18.94 -12.60 3.45
N THR A 94 -19.93 -13.45 3.17
CA THR A 94 -19.79 -14.91 3.17
C THR A 94 -19.38 -15.50 1.81
N SER A 95 -19.32 -14.67 0.75
CA SER A 95 -18.95 -15.12 -0.60
C SER A 95 -17.44 -15.03 -0.77
N VAL A 96 -16.77 -16.18 -0.86
CA VAL A 96 -15.31 -16.28 -0.94
C VAL A 96 -14.91 -17.18 -2.10
N GLN A 97 -13.98 -16.70 -2.92
CA GLN A 97 -13.31 -17.45 -3.97
C GLN A 97 -11.81 -17.47 -3.66
N ASN A 98 -11.28 -18.64 -3.36
CA ASN A 98 -9.84 -18.85 -3.20
C ASN A 98 -9.19 -18.96 -4.57
N CYS A 99 -8.07 -18.27 -4.71
CA CYS A 99 -7.18 -18.32 -5.87
C CYS A 99 -7.91 -18.29 -7.23
N PRO A 100 -8.52 -17.16 -7.62
CA PRO A 100 -9.37 -17.07 -8.80
C PRO A 100 -8.63 -17.32 -10.12
N LYS A 101 -7.30 -17.15 -10.16
CA LYS A 101 -6.42 -17.34 -11.32
C LYS A 101 -5.03 -17.77 -10.84
N PRO A 102 -4.20 -18.47 -11.64
CA PRO A 102 -2.82 -18.78 -11.24
C PRO A 102 -2.01 -17.53 -10.86
N GLY A 103 -1.09 -17.66 -9.89
CA GLY A 103 -0.26 -16.55 -9.41
C GLY A 103 -0.78 -15.86 -8.13
N CYS A 104 -1.53 -16.59 -7.31
CA CYS A 104 -2.22 -16.16 -6.08
C CYS A 104 -1.29 -15.78 -4.92
N PHE A 105 -0.51 -14.73 -5.12
CA PHE A 105 0.48 -14.28 -4.16
C PHE A 105 0.22 -12.88 -3.60
N ASP A 106 -0.87 -12.21 -4.00
CA ASP A 106 -1.35 -11.04 -3.27
C ASP A 106 -2.41 -11.44 -2.24
N TYR A 107 -2.00 -11.50 -0.97
CA TYR A 107 -2.89 -11.78 0.14
C TYR A 107 -3.48 -10.52 0.77
N ALA A 108 -3.08 -9.32 0.32
CA ALA A 108 -3.54 -8.07 0.90
C ALA A 108 -5.04 -7.86 0.68
N GLN A 109 -5.73 -7.38 1.71
CA GLN A 109 -7.16 -7.07 1.60
C GLN A 109 -7.46 -5.72 2.24
N GLY A 110 -8.16 -4.85 1.53
CA GLY A 110 -8.62 -3.58 2.09
C GLY A 110 -9.37 -3.74 3.41
N GLY A 111 -9.09 -2.83 4.34
CA GLY A 111 -9.63 -2.84 5.70
C GLY A 111 -8.89 -3.75 6.69
N SER A 112 -7.98 -4.61 6.22
CA SER A 112 -7.25 -5.55 7.08
C SER A 112 -6.39 -4.84 8.13
N ARG A 113 -6.51 -5.34 9.36
CA ARG A 113 -5.62 -5.00 10.49
C ARG A 113 -4.50 -6.03 10.59
N VAL A 114 -3.54 -5.80 11.47
CA VAL A 114 -2.43 -6.75 11.68
C VAL A 114 -2.94 -8.09 12.20
N THR A 115 -3.71 -8.08 13.30
CA THR A 115 -4.10 -9.30 14.03
C THR A 115 -5.61 -9.51 14.11
N ASP A 116 -6.38 -8.44 14.31
CA ASP A 116 -7.82 -8.50 14.56
C ASP A 116 -8.63 -8.63 13.26
N PRO A 117 -9.54 -9.60 13.13
CA PRO A 117 -10.34 -9.75 11.92
C PRO A 117 -11.40 -8.67 11.72
N ASN A 118 -11.73 -7.89 12.77
CA ASN A 118 -12.70 -6.80 12.68
C ASN A 118 -12.03 -5.54 12.11
N GLY A 119 -11.67 -5.62 10.83
CA GLY A 119 -11.11 -4.52 10.07
C GLY A 119 -12.14 -3.47 9.65
N ILE A 120 -11.65 -2.40 9.00
CA ILE A 120 -12.52 -1.36 8.46
C ILE A 120 -13.41 -1.96 7.37
N GLY A 121 -14.72 -1.80 7.52
CA GLY A 121 -15.71 -2.33 6.58
C GLY A 121 -16.12 -3.78 6.83
N HIS A 122 -15.60 -4.48 7.85
CA HIS A 122 -15.98 -5.87 8.14
C HIS A 122 -17.48 -6.06 8.44
N ASN A 123 -18.08 -5.08 9.11
CA ASN A 123 -19.51 -5.00 9.44
C ASN A 123 -20.07 -6.31 10.06
N GLY A 124 -19.38 -6.85 11.07
CA GLY A 124 -19.77 -8.09 11.73
C GLY A 124 -19.83 -9.32 10.80
N GLY A 125 -19.04 -9.32 9.72
CA GLY A 125 -19.02 -10.38 8.70
C GLY A 125 -20.01 -10.19 7.56
N ALA A 126 -20.83 -9.13 7.59
CA ALA A 126 -21.72 -8.76 6.48
C ALA A 126 -21.04 -7.86 5.44
N GLY A 127 -19.80 -7.44 5.68
CA GLY A 127 -19.07 -6.48 4.87
C GLY A 127 -17.81 -7.05 4.21
N ALA A 128 -16.76 -6.24 4.13
CA ALA A 128 -15.45 -6.65 3.62
C ALA A 128 -14.88 -7.85 4.41
N LEU A 129 -14.14 -8.74 3.74
CA LEU A 129 -13.56 -9.93 4.36
C LEU A 129 -12.55 -9.58 5.46
N THR A 130 -11.72 -8.55 5.21
CA THR A 130 -10.73 -8.00 6.14
C THR A 130 -9.86 -9.05 6.82
N TYR A 131 -9.41 -10.08 6.08
CA TYR A 131 -8.53 -11.10 6.64
C TYR A 131 -7.26 -10.43 7.17
N PRO A 132 -6.99 -10.46 8.49
CA PRO A 132 -5.86 -9.76 9.06
C PRO A 132 -4.56 -10.39 8.57
N VAL A 133 -3.43 -9.69 8.66
CA VAL A 133 -2.12 -10.20 8.22
C VAL A 133 -1.84 -11.59 8.82
N LYS A 134 -2.23 -11.82 10.08
CA LYS A 134 -2.19 -13.15 10.71
C LYS A 134 -2.87 -14.24 9.89
N GLN A 135 -4.10 -14.00 9.41
CA GLN A 135 -4.87 -14.93 8.59
C GLN A 135 -4.29 -15.04 7.18
N GLN A 136 -3.86 -13.92 6.60
CA GLN A 136 -3.20 -13.89 5.29
C GLN A 136 -1.95 -14.79 5.28
N LEU A 137 -1.11 -14.67 6.31
CA LEU A 137 0.09 -15.47 6.48
C LEU A 137 -0.23 -16.95 6.72
N ALA A 138 -1.24 -17.26 7.53
CA ALA A 138 -1.70 -18.63 7.73
C ALA A 138 -2.19 -19.27 6.42
N ASN A 139 -2.92 -18.51 5.59
CA ASN A 139 -3.37 -18.97 4.28
C ASN A 139 -2.18 -19.23 3.33
N PHE A 140 -1.17 -18.36 3.34
CA PHE A 140 0.06 -18.59 2.58
C PHE A 140 0.75 -19.87 3.04
N TYR A 141 0.95 -20.08 4.34
CA TYR A 141 1.60 -21.29 4.86
C TYR A 141 0.86 -22.58 4.54
N ALA A 142 -0.47 -22.54 4.55
CA ALA A 142 -1.28 -23.67 4.11
C ALA A 142 -1.05 -24.00 2.62
N ALA A 143 -0.82 -22.99 1.78
CA ALA A 143 -0.57 -23.14 0.35
C ALA A 143 0.90 -23.44 -0.01
N SER A 144 1.84 -23.12 0.89
CA SER A 144 3.29 -23.17 0.62
C SER A 144 4.05 -24.24 1.38
N ASN A 145 3.36 -25.24 1.94
CA ASN A 145 3.95 -26.24 2.84
C ASN A 145 4.74 -25.59 3.98
N ASN A 146 4.22 -24.48 4.50
CA ASN A 146 4.74 -23.75 5.66
C ASN A 146 6.16 -23.17 5.47
N ALA A 147 6.54 -22.84 4.23
CA ALA A 147 7.87 -22.31 3.90
C ALA A 147 7.86 -21.28 2.76
N PHE A 148 8.85 -20.39 2.78
CA PHE A 148 9.21 -19.52 1.66
C PHE A 148 10.29 -20.17 0.79
N ASN A 149 10.38 -19.77 -0.47
CA ASN A 149 11.32 -20.32 -1.45
C ASN A 149 12.64 -19.54 -1.53
N GLY A 150 13.17 -19.13 -0.37
CA GLY A 150 14.44 -18.39 -0.29
C GLY A 150 14.46 -17.18 -1.22
N ASN A 151 15.56 -17.03 -1.97
CA ASN A 151 15.78 -15.91 -2.89
C ASN A 151 14.89 -15.95 -4.16
N SER A 152 14.07 -16.99 -4.34
CA SER A 152 13.09 -17.02 -5.43
C SER A 152 11.84 -16.21 -5.09
N ASP A 153 11.60 -15.94 -3.80
CA ASP A 153 10.51 -15.10 -3.32
C ASP A 153 11.05 -13.71 -2.97
N VAL A 154 10.33 -12.68 -3.39
CA VAL A 154 10.39 -11.36 -2.77
C VAL A 154 9.10 -11.13 -2.00
N VAL A 155 9.20 -10.78 -0.73
CA VAL A 155 8.06 -10.66 0.19
C VAL A 155 7.88 -9.19 0.56
N PHE A 156 6.65 -8.69 0.43
CA PHE A 156 6.28 -7.34 0.83
C PHE A 156 5.20 -7.36 1.91
N VAL A 157 5.36 -6.49 2.90
CA VAL A 157 4.41 -6.33 4.01
C VAL A 157 4.08 -4.85 4.19
N LEU A 158 2.82 -4.47 4.00
CA LEU A 158 2.30 -3.12 4.28
C LEU A 158 0.97 -3.23 5.02
N ALA A 159 1.01 -3.08 6.34
CA ALA A 159 -0.16 -3.18 7.21
C ALA A 159 0.02 -2.36 8.49
N GLY A 160 -1.11 -1.96 9.08
CA GLY A 160 -1.18 -1.25 10.36
C GLY A 160 -1.94 0.07 10.30
N SER A 161 -2.14 0.64 9.10
CA SER A 161 -2.94 1.85 8.93
C SER A 161 -4.39 1.64 9.42
N ASN A 162 -4.99 0.48 9.17
CA ASN A 162 -6.34 0.18 9.67
C ASN A 162 -6.42 0.04 11.19
N ASP A 163 -5.36 -0.41 11.87
CA ASP A 163 -5.30 -0.39 13.33
C ASP A 163 -5.33 1.05 13.85
N ILE A 164 -4.54 1.94 13.23
CA ILE A 164 -4.52 3.37 13.58
C ILE A 164 -5.89 4.00 13.34
N PHE A 165 -6.50 3.79 12.17
CA PHE A 165 -7.82 4.36 11.87
C PHE A 165 -8.88 3.84 12.83
N PHE A 166 -8.91 2.53 13.11
CA PHE A 166 -9.85 1.93 14.05
C PHE A 166 -9.72 2.56 15.45
N TRP A 167 -8.51 2.61 16.00
CA TRP A 167 -8.30 3.13 17.35
C TRP A 167 -8.50 4.65 17.44
N SER A 168 -8.14 5.41 16.39
CA SER A 168 -8.43 6.85 16.33
C SER A 168 -9.94 7.13 16.31
N ALA A 169 -10.72 6.35 15.56
CA ALA A 169 -12.17 6.48 15.49
C ALA A 169 -12.83 6.08 16.83
N ALA A 170 -12.29 5.05 17.50
CA ALA A 170 -12.75 4.66 18.82
C ALA A 170 -12.54 5.78 19.86
N VAL A 171 -11.40 6.49 19.83
CA VAL A 171 -11.17 7.67 20.69
C VAL A 171 -12.17 8.78 20.41
N ALA A 172 -12.51 9.01 19.13
CA ALA A 172 -13.48 10.03 18.74
C ALA A 172 -14.93 9.66 19.08
N THR A 173 -15.22 8.39 19.32
CA THR A 173 -16.57 7.88 19.58
C THR A 173 -16.96 8.11 21.05
N SER A 174 -17.96 8.96 21.28
CA SER A 174 -18.49 9.24 22.62
C SER A 174 -19.00 7.96 23.29
N GLY A 175 -18.54 7.70 24.51
CA GLY A 175 -18.95 6.52 25.29
C GLY A 175 -18.21 5.22 24.95
N SER A 176 -17.21 5.23 24.06
CA SER A 176 -16.41 4.05 23.74
C SER A 176 -15.53 3.56 24.90
N GLY A 177 -15.20 4.46 25.84
CA GLY A 177 -14.23 4.21 26.92
C GLY A 177 -12.77 4.19 26.44
N VAL A 178 -12.51 4.44 25.16
CA VAL A 178 -11.15 4.43 24.60
C VAL A 178 -10.51 5.80 24.75
N THR A 179 -9.36 5.83 25.42
CA THR A 179 -8.53 7.04 25.57
C THR A 179 -7.38 7.03 24.55
N PRO A 180 -6.73 8.18 24.28
CA PRO A 180 -5.52 8.23 23.46
C PRO A 180 -4.44 7.25 23.94
N ALA A 181 -4.26 7.07 25.26
CA ALA A 181 -3.30 6.13 25.81
C ALA A 181 -3.63 4.66 25.49
N ILE A 182 -4.91 4.29 25.53
CA ILE A 182 -5.37 2.95 25.12
C ILE A 182 -5.11 2.76 23.63
N ALA A 183 -5.47 3.74 22.80
CA ALA A 183 -5.21 3.69 21.36
C ALA A 183 -3.71 3.51 21.04
N THR A 184 -2.83 4.29 21.69
CA THR A 184 -1.38 4.17 21.55
C THR A 184 -0.88 2.76 21.92
N ALA A 185 -1.32 2.22 23.06
CA ALA A 185 -0.91 0.88 23.50
C ALA A 185 -1.35 -0.22 22.50
N GLN A 186 -2.56 -0.11 21.96
CA GLN A 186 -3.08 -1.07 20.99
C GLN A 186 -2.38 -0.98 19.63
N VAL A 187 -2.08 0.23 19.16
CA VAL A 187 -1.28 0.44 17.94
C VAL A 187 0.15 -0.06 18.12
N GLN A 188 0.75 0.14 19.30
CA GLN A 188 2.06 -0.42 19.63
C GLN A 188 2.04 -1.96 19.63
N GLN A 189 0.99 -2.58 20.16
CA GLN A 189 0.82 -4.03 20.12
C GLN A 189 0.68 -4.53 18.69
N ALA A 190 -0.10 -3.86 17.83
CA ALA A 190 -0.20 -4.22 16.42
C ALA A 190 1.16 -4.15 15.70
N ALA A 191 1.98 -3.13 15.97
CA ALA A 191 3.35 -3.07 15.44
C ALA A 191 4.23 -4.22 15.95
N THR A 192 4.12 -4.56 17.23
CA THR A 192 4.85 -5.68 17.85
C THR A 192 4.46 -7.02 17.23
N ASP A 193 3.17 -7.24 17.00
CA ASP A 193 2.67 -8.45 16.34
C ASP A 193 3.18 -8.55 14.90
N LEU A 194 3.18 -7.43 14.15
CA LEU A 194 3.69 -7.40 12.78
C LEU A 194 5.18 -7.75 12.71
N VAL A 195 5.99 -7.23 13.65
CA VAL A 195 7.40 -7.64 13.83
C VAL A 195 7.51 -9.14 14.07
N GLY A 196 6.65 -9.70 14.92
CA GLY A 196 6.57 -11.14 15.16
C GLY A 196 6.30 -11.95 13.88
N TYR A 197 5.36 -11.49 13.04
CA TYR A 197 5.04 -12.13 11.77
C TYR A 197 6.20 -12.05 10.78
N VAL A 198 6.87 -10.90 10.67
CA VAL A 198 8.06 -10.75 9.82
C VAL A 198 9.20 -11.67 10.27
N ASN A 199 9.44 -11.78 11.58
CA ASN A 199 10.44 -12.70 12.12
C ASN A 199 10.09 -14.17 11.84
N ASP A 200 8.82 -14.54 11.91
CA ASP A 200 8.35 -15.89 11.53
C ASP A 200 8.55 -16.15 10.03
N MET A 201 8.31 -15.17 9.16
CA MET A 201 8.60 -15.28 7.72
C MET A 201 10.08 -15.59 7.46
N ILE A 202 10.97 -14.86 8.14
CA ILE A 202 12.43 -15.07 8.06
C ILE A 202 12.79 -16.48 8.57
N ALA A 203 12.25 -16.89 9.71
CA ALA A 203 12.47 -18.23 10.27
C ALA A 203 11.98 -19.35 9.34
N LYS A 204 11.02 -19.07 8.45
CA LYS A 204 10.49 -19.98 7.43
C LYS A 204 11.16 -19.83 6.06
N GLY A 205 12.32 -19.19 6.02
CA GLY A 205 13.18 -19.16 4.85
C GLY A 205 12.96 -17.97 3.92
N ALA A 206 12.22 -16.93 4.35
CA ALA A 206 12.15 -15.69 3.58
C ALA A 206 13.48 -14.94 3.72
N THR A 207 14.13 -14.66 2.59
CA THR A 207 15.45 -14.00 2.56
C THR A 207 15.37 -12.57 2.04
N GLN A 208 14.31 -12.24 1.30
CA GLN A 208 14.06 -10.91 0.72
C GLN A 208 12.72 -10.39 1.26
N VAL A 209 12.75 -9.87 2.50
CA VAL A 209 11.54 -9.36 3.16
C VAL A 209 11.61 -7.84 3.24
N TYR A 210 10.64 -7.19 2.63
CA TYR A 210 10.51 -5.73 2.58
C TYR A 210 9.25 -5.31 3.34
N VAL A 211 9.44 -4.47 4.35
CA VAL A 211 8.36 -4.00 5.22
C VAL A 211 8.24 -2.50 5.09
N PHE A 212 7.06 -2.03 4.76
CA PHE A 212 6.81 -0.59 4.70
C PHE A 212 6.62 -0.05 6.12
N ASN A 213 7.26 1.08 6.42
CA ASN A 213 6.73 1.91 7.51
C ASN A 213 5.43 2.57 7.04
N LEU A 214 4.60 3.03 7.97
CA LEU A 214 3.32 3.61 7.64
C LEU A 214 3.46 5.06 7.18
N PRO A 215 2.74 5.47 6.12
CA PRO A 215 2.65 6.86 5.74
C PRO A 215 1.99 7.66 6.86
N ASP A 216 2.34 8.94 6.99
CA ASP A 216 1.67 9.80 7.98
C ASP A 216 0.24 10.11 7.56
N SER A 217 -0.69 9.30 8.08
CA SER A 217 -2.12 9.43 7.82
C SER A 217 -2.70 10.78 8.26
N SER A 218 -2.02 11.53 9.15
CA SER A 218 -2.44 12.87 9.55
C SER A 218 -2.39 13.89 8.39
N LEU A 219 -1.57 13.62 7.37
CA LEU A 219 -1.40 14.47 6.19
C LEU A 219 -2.38 14.16 5.06
N THR A 220 -3.19 13.10 5.21
CA THR A 220 -4.21 12.71 4.23
C THR A 220 -5.43 13.64 4.30
N PRO A 221 -6.27 13.70 3.24
CA PRO A 221 -7.51 14.49 3.29
C PRO A 221 -8.40 14.13 4.48
N GLN A 222 -8.53 12.84 4.83
CA GLN A 222 -9.26 12.39 6.01
C GLN A 222 -8.57 12.84 7.31
N GLY A 223 -7.25 12.74 7.38
CA GLY A 223 -6.48 13.19 8.54
C GLY A 223 -6.68 14.69 8.82
N VAL A 224 -6.60 15.52 7.78
CA VAL A 224 -6.88 16.96 7.88
C VAL A 224 -8.34 17.23 8.27
N ALA A 225 -9.29 16.50 7.68
CA ALA A 225 -10.72 16.65 7.99
C ALA A 225 -11.09 16.26 9.43
N SER A 226 -10.25 15.50 10.13
CA SER A 226 -10.45 15.14 11.55
C SER A 226 -10.21 16.29 12.54
N GLY A 227 -9.78 17.46 12.04
CA GLY A 227 -9.47 18.63 12.87
C GLY A 227 -8.13 18.48 13.60
N THR A 228 -7.71 19.55 14.29
CA THR A 228 -6.37 19.63 14.90
C THR A 228 -6.08 18.51 15.90
N THR A 229 -7.05 18.18 16.76
CA THR A 229 -6.92 17.10 17.75
C THR A 229 -6.84 15.72 17.10
N GLY A 230 -7.69 15.44 16.10
CA GLY A 230 -7.66 14.16 15.38
C GLY A 230 -6.37 13.99 14.58
N GLN A 231 -5.93 15.05 13.91
CA GLN A 231 -4.68 15.07 13.15
C GLN A 231 -3.47 14.80 14.05
N ALA A 232 -3.38 15.45 15.21
CA ALA A 232 -2.31 15.24 16.18
C ALA A 232 -2.31 13.80 16.73
N LEU A 233 -3.48 13.22 16.99
CA LEU A 233 -3.61 11.83 17.41
C LEU A 233 -3.11 10.87 16.32
N LEU A 234 -3.55 11.03 15.07
CA LEU A 234 -3.10 10.20 13.95
C LEU A 234 -1.58 10.25 13.77
N HIS A 235 -0.99 11.45 13.81
CA HIS A 235 0.46 11.63 13.72
C HIS A 235 1.20 10.87 14.84
N ALA A 236 0.72 10.99 16.09
CA ALA A 236 1.31 10.30 17.23
C ALA A 236 1.20 8.76 17.15
N LEU A 237 0.06 8.25 16.68
CA LEU A 237 -0.15 6.81 16.48
C LEU A 237 0.74 6.26 15.36
N VAL A 238 0.88 6.97 14.24
CA VAL A 238 1.83 6.59 13.17
C VAL A 238 3.26 6.57 13.71
N GLY A 239 3.67 7.61 14.43
CA GLY A 239 5.00 7.67 15.04
C GLY A 239 5.27 6.50 16.00
N THR A 240 4.28 6.13 16.81
CA THR A 240 4.37 4.99 17.73
C THR A 240 4.54 3.67 16.97
N PHE A 241 3.73 3.44 15.94
CA PHE A 241 3.80 2.23 15.12
C PHE A 241 5.16 2.12 14.43
N ASN A 242 5.57 3.18 13.72
CA ASN A 242 6.82 3.20 12.94
C ASN A 242 8.06 3.04 13.83
N THR A 243 8.08 3.67 15.01
CA THR A 243 9.21 3.54 15.95
C THR A 243 9.30 2.11 16.50
N THR A 244 8.16 1.50 16.82
CA THR A 244 8.10 0.12 17.32
C THR A 244 8.53 -0.87 16.24
N LEU A 245 8.04 -0.70 15.01
CA LEU A 245 8.42 -1.51 13.85
C LEU A 245 9.93 -1.41 13.58
N GLN A 246 10.45 -0.18 13.49
CA GLN A 246 11.88 0.07 13.24
C GLN A 246 12.77 -0.56 14.31
N SER A 247 12.38 -0.46 15.58
CA SER A 247 13.14 -1.02 16.70
C SER A 247 13.07 -2.55 16.71
N GLY A 248 11.89 -3.12 16.44
CA GLY A 248 11.67 -4.57 16.47
C GLY A 248 12.30 -5.32 15.29
N LEU A 249 12.50 -4.65 14.15
CA LEU A 249 13.19 -5.22 12.98
C LEU A 249 14.71 -4.96 12.99
N ALA A 250 15.22 -4.16 13.93
CA ALA A 250 16.64 -3.87 14.02
C ALA A 250 17.45 -5.17 14.24
N GLY A 251 18.47 -5.40 13.41
CA GLY A 251 19.31 -6.60 13.46
C GLY A 251 18.71 -7.84 12.78
N THR A 252 17.51 -7.75 12.22
CA THR A 252 16.94 -8.79 11.34
C THR A 252 17.45 -8.61 9.90
N SER A 253 17.13 -9.56 9.02
CA SER A 253 17.36 -9.45 7.57
C SER A 253 16.24 -8.72 6.82
N ALA A 254 15.24 -8.17 7.52
CA ALA A 254 14.17 -7.41 6.86
C ALA A 254 14.64 -6.01 6.48
N HIS A 255 14.14 -5.53 5.34
CA HIS A 255 14.44 -4.22 4.79
C HIS A 255 13.24 -3.29 4.95
N ILE A 256 13.47 -2.10 5.54
CA ILE A 256 12.40 -1.09 5.64
C ILE A 256 12.33 -0.28 4.34
N ILE A 257 11.12 -0.15 3.81
CA ILE A 257 10.76 0.84 2.78
C ILE A 257 10.16 2.05 3.49
N ASP A 258 10.83 3.20 3.37
CA ASP A 258 10.38 4.43 4.02
C ASP A 258 9.31 5.13 3.16
N PHE A 259 8.06 4.78 3.42
CA PHE A 259 6.90 5.41 2.81
C PHE A 259 6.45 6.68 3.55
N ASN A 260 6.74 6.77 4.85
CA ASN A 260 6.47 7.96 5.65
C ASN A 260 7.18 9.21 5.12
N ALA A 261 8.51 9.11 4.93
CA ALA A 261 9.30 10.20 4.37
C ALA A 261 8.89 10.50 2.93
N GLN A 262 8.57 9.48 2.13
CA GLN A 262 8.11 9.65 0.76
C GLN A 262 6.82 10.47 0.70
N LEU A 263 5.79 10.13 1.48
CA LEU A 263 4.55 10.89 1.49
C LEU A 263 4.79 12.35 1.89
N THR A 264 5.61 12.57 2.92
CA THR A 264 5.96 13.92 3.40
C THR A 264 6.62 14.75 2.29
N ALA A 265 7.60 14.18 1.58
CA ALA A 265 8.29 14.86 0.48
C ALA A 265 7.34 15.23 -0.67
N VAL A 266 6.42 14.33 -1.02
CA VAL A 266 5.45 14.54 -2.10
C VAL A 266 4.42 15.59 -1.72
N ILE A 267 3.93 15.61 -0.48
CA ILE A 267 3.00 16.65 -0.03
C ILE A 267 3.65 18.03 -0.05
N GLN A 268 4.92 18.13 0.40
CA GLN A 268 5.65 19.40 0.44
C GLN A 268 6.03 19.92 -0.96
N ASN A 269 6.31 19.03 -1.91
CA ASN A 269 6.85 19.40 -3.24
C ASN A 269 6.07 18.77 -4.40
N GLY A 270 4.74 18.70 -4.29
CA GLY A 270 3.88 17.95 -5.22
C GLY A 270 4.14 18.21 -6.71
N ALA A 271 4.37 19.46 -7.09
CA ALA A 271 4.64 19.84 -8.49
C ALA A 271 5.91 19.16 -9.06
N SER A 272 6.96 18.99 -8.24
CA SER A 272 8.19 18.29 -8.63
C SER A 272 7.96 16.80 -8.89
N PHE A 273 6.87 16.25 -8.33
CA PHE A 273 6.43 14.88 -8.54
C PHE A 273 5.28 14.76 -9.57
N GLY A 274 4.89 15.86 -10.22
CA GLY A 274 3.85 15.89 -11.24
C GLY A 274 2.42 16.09 -10.72
N PHE A 275 2.23 16.40 -9.44
CA PHE A 275 0.90 16.68 -8.88
C PHE A 275 0.57 18.16 -8.91
N SER A 276 -0.61 18.47 -9.43
CA SER A 276 -1.24 19.78 -9.25
C SER A 276 -2.06 19.87 -7.95
N ASN A 277 -2.40 18.72 -7.34
CA ASN A 277 -3.17 18.70 -6.10
C ASN A 277 -2.70 17.58 -5.16
N THR A 278 -2.29 17.94 -3.94
CA THR A 278 -1.83 17.00 -2.91
C THR A 278 -2.73 16.99 -1.68
N SER A 279 -3.95 17.57 -1.74
CA SER A 279 -4.81 17.73 -0.56
C SER A 279 -6.28 17.43 -0.80
N ALA A 280 -6.77 17.50 -2.03
CA ALA A 280 -8.13 17.13 -2.40
C ALA A 280 -8.17 15.72 -3.02
N THR A 281 -9.38 15.15 -3.10
CA THR A 281 -9.61 13.80 -3.62
C THR A 281 -9.90 13.84 -5.12
N ALA A 282 -9.34 12.88 -5.87
CA ALA A 282 -9.59 12.71 -7.29
C ALA A 282 -10.96 12.08 -7.58
N CYS A 283 -11.44 11.25 -6.66
CA CYS A 283 -12.73 10.59 -6.74
C CYS A 283 -13.81 11.48 -6.12
N ASP A 284 -14.91 11.65 -6.86
CA ASP A 284 -16.07 12.42 -6.43
C ASP A 284 -17.01 11.52 -5.61
N ALA A 285 -17.06 11.79 -4.30
CA ALA A 285 -17.90 11.02 -3.38
C ALA A 285 -19.39 11.08 -3.73
N THR A 286 -19.88 12.18 -4.31
CA THR A 286 -21.29 12.32 -4.71
C THR A 286 -21.59 11.43 -5.91
N LYS A 287 -20.71 11.41 -6.93
CA LYS A 287 -20.86 10.52 -8.09
C LYS A 287 -20.78 9.05 -7.68
N ILE A 288 -19.86 8.70 -6.77
CA ILE A 288 -19.74 7.33 -6.26
C ILE A 288 -21.00 6.91 -5.51
N ASN A 289 -21.48 7.73 -4.57
CA ASN A 289 -22.65 7.39 -3.76
C ASN A 289 -23.95 7.35 -4.58
N ALA A 290 -24.01 8.04 -5.73
CA ALA A 290 -25.12 7.92 -6.67
C ALA A 290 -25.15 6.57 -7.40
N LEU A 291 -23.98 5.94 -7.62
CA LEU A 291 -23.87 4.63 -8.26
C LEU A 291 -23.97 3.47 -7.25
N VAL A 292 -23.34 3.65 -6.09
CA VAL A 292 -23.29 2.66 -5.01
C VAL A 292 -23.69 3.33 -3.71
N PRO A 293 -24.99 3.29 -3.35
CA PRO A 293 -25.45 3.79 -2.07
C PRO A 293 -24.68 3.13 -0.93
N SER A 294 -24.27 3.93 0.06
CA SER A 294 -23.46 3.51 1.22
C SER A 294 -21.97 3.22 0.94
N ALA A 295 -21.45 3.52 -0.26
CA ALA A 295 -20.01 3.40 -0.55
C ALA A 295 -19.13 4.41 0.22
N GLY A 296 -19.72 5.46 0.79
CA GLY A 296 -19.00 6.46 1.58
C GLY A 296 -17.95 7.25 0.77
N GLY A 297 -18.08 7.29 -0.55
CA GLY A 297 -17.08 7.89 -1.45
C GLY A 297 -15.77 7.09 -1.57
N SER A 298 -15.73 5.83 -1.17
CA SER A 298 -14.54 4.99 -1.22
C SER A 298 -14.00 4.84 -2.65
N SER A 299 -12.67 4.97 -2.80
CA SER A 299 -11.96 4.72 -4.06
C SER A 299 -12.11 3.29 -4.57
N LEU A 300 -12.53 2.33 -3.73
CA LEU A 300 -12.90 0.98 -4.17
C LEU A 300 -13.93 1.00 -5.31
N PHE A 301 -14.84 1.98 -5.30
CA PHE A 301 -15.90 2.15 -6.30
C PHE A 301 -15.61 3.30 -7.27
N CYS A 302 -14.40 3.85 -7.24
CA CYS A 302 -14.02 4.96 -8.09
C CYS A 302 -13.52 4.46 -9.45
N SER A 303 -14.07 5.01 -10.53
CA SER A 303 -13.63 4.78 -11.91
C SER A 303 -13.48 6.10 -12.66
N ALA A 304 -13.08 6.03 -13.94
CA ALA A 304 -13.00 7.21 -14.81
C ALA A 304 -14.29 8.05 -14.83
N ASN A 305 -15.46 7.43 -14.65
CA ASN A 305 -16.76 8.11 -14.64
C ASN A 305 -17.06 8.88 -13.34
N THR A 306 -16.35 8.55 -12.26
CA THR A 306 -16.56 9.15 -10.94
C THR A 306 -15.42 10.10 -10.53
N LEU A 307 -14.51 10.44 -11.45
CA LEU A 307 -13.49 11.45 -11.17
C LEU A 307 -14.11 12.84 -11.04
N VAL A 308 -13.49 13.68 -10.21
CA VAL A 308 -13.85 15.11 -10.08
C VAL A 308 -13.57 15.88 -11.38
N ALA A 309 -12.53 15.47 -12.11
CA ALA A 309 -12.17 15.99 -13.43
C ALA A 309 -11.39 14.94 -14.23
N SER A 310 -11.41 15.07 -15.57
CA SER A 310 -10.56 14.26 -16.44
C SER A 310 -9.08 14.48 -16.10
N GLY A 311 -8.29 13.41 -15.98
CA GLY A 311 -6.88 13.47 -15.62
C GLY A 311 -6.59 13.63 -14.12
N ALA A 312 -7.61 13.65 -13.26
CA ALA A 312 -7.41 13.70 -11.81
C ALA A 312 -6.68 12.44 -11.28
N ASP A 313 -6.85 11.30 -11.95
CA ASP A 313 -6.11 10.05 -11.69
C ASP A 313 -4.59 10.17 -11.84
N GLN A 314 -4.12 11.15 -12.61
CA GLN A 314 -2.68 11.43 -12.80
C GLN A 314 -2.20 12.68 -12.07
N SER A 315 -3.06 13.67 -11.87
CA SER A 315 -2.66 15.01 -11.39
C SER A 315 -2.96 15.26 -9.90
N TYR A 316 -3.74 14.38 -9.26
CA TYR A 316 -4.02 14.41 -7.83
C TYR A 316 -3.25 13.31 -7.12
N LEU A 317 -2.81 13.56 -5.88
CA LEU A 317 -2.13 12.55 -5.06
C LEU A 317 -3.10 11.53 -4.48
N PHE A 318 -4.27 11.98 -4.02
CA PHE A 318 -5.23 11.18 -3.27
C PHE A 318 -6.46 10.82 -4.13
N ALA A 319 -6.79 9.54 -4.20
CA ALA A 319 -8.02 9.05 -4.82
C ALA A 319 -9.22 9.40 -3.93
N ASP A 320 -9.16 9.03 -2.66
CA ASP A 320 -10.17 9.33 -1.64
C ASP A 320 -9.51 9.91 -0.37
N GLY A 321 -10.18 9.80 0.78
CA GLY A 321 -9.70 10.34 2.05
C GLY A 321 -8.32 9.87 2.50
N VAL A 322 -7.86 8.69 2.06
CA VAL A 322 -6.59 8.09 2.53
C VAL A 322 -5.80 7.35 1.44
N HIS A 323 -6.46 6.92 0.36
CA HIS A 323 -5.82 6.10 -0.66
C HIS A 323 -5.19 6.95 -1.77
N PRO A 324 -4.00 6.59 -2.27
CA PRO A 324 -3.37 7.27 -3.39
C PRO A 324 -4.13 7.05 -4.72
N THR A 325 -4.03 8.00 -5.65
CA THR A 325 -4.41 7.79 -7.06
C THR A 325 -3.44 6.81 -7.74
N THR A 326 -3.72 6.48 -9.00
CA THR A 326 -2.81 5.72 -9.85
C THR A 326 -1.43 6.38 -9.94
N ALA A 327 -1.37 7.72 -10.06
CA ALA A 327 -0.09 8.44 -10.02
C ALA A 327 0.56 8.39 -8.62
N GLY A 328 -0.21 8.45 -7.54
CA GLY A 328 0.30 8.23 -6.19
C GLY A 328 0.94 6.85 -6.02
N HIS A 329 0.28 5.78 -6.48
CA HIS A 329 0.83 4.42 -6.46
C HIS A 329 2.07 4.25 -7.34
N ARG A 330 2.19 4.99 -8.44
CA ARG A 330 3.41 5.02 -9.27
C ARG A 330 4.63 5.47 -8.48
N LEU A 331 4.47 6.44 -7.58
CA LEU A 331 5.57 6.87 -6.71
C LEU A 331 5.93 5.80 -5.68
N ILE A 332 4.92 5.15 -5.07
CA ILE A 332 5.17 4.05 -4.13
C ILE A 332 5.95 2.93 -4.84
N ALA A 333 5.53 2.54 -6.04
CA ALA A 333 6.25 1.56 -6.85
C ALA A 333 7.69 2.01 -7.17
N SER A 334 7.91 3.30 -7.46
CA SER A 334 9.25 3.84 -7.72
C SER A 334 10.17 3.74 -6.50
N ASN A 335 9.64 3.96 -5.29
CA ASN A 335 10.39 3.79 -4.04
C ASN A 335 10.77 2.32 -3.80
N VAL A 336 9.82 1.40 -4.05
CA VAL A 336 10.06 -0.05 -3.98
C VAL A 336 11.14 -0.45 -4.97
N LEU A 337 11.02 -0.06 -6.24
CA LEU A 337 12.00 -0.43 -7.27
C LEU A 337 13.38 0.14 -6.99
N ALA A 338 13.47 1.38 -6.49
CA ALA A 338 14.73 1.96 -6.05
C ALA A 338 15.37 1.16 -4.90
N ARG A 339 14.55 0.69 -3.96
CA ARG A 339 15.01 -0.19 -2.87
C ARG A 339 15.50 -1.54 -3.39
N LEU A 340 14.72 -2.20 -4.25
CA LEU A 340 15.10 -3.49 -4.85
C LEU A 340 16.40 -3.38 -5.67
N LEU A 341 16.57 -2.28 -6.41
CA LEU A 341 17.79 -2.01 -7.16
C LEU A 341 19.00 -1.83 -6.22
N ALA A 342 18.84 -1.06 -5.14
CA ALA A 342 19.89 -0.85 -4.15
C ALA A 342 20.33 -2.15 -3.47
N ASP A 343 19.40 -3.09 -3.28
CA ASP A 343 19.64 -4.41 -2.69
C ASP A 343 19.99 -5.49 -3.75
N ASN A 344 20.16 -5.11 -5.03
CA ASN A 344 20.49 -5.98 -6.18
C ASN A 344 19.47 -7.11 -6.46
N VAL A 345 18.19 -6.86 -6.20
CA VAL A 345 17.08 -7.81 -6.46
C VAL A 345 16.47 -7.61 -7.85
N ALA A 346 16.50 -6.38 -8.39
CA ALA A 346 15.97 -6.03 -9.71
C ALA A 346 16.99 -5.20 -10.52
N HIS A 347 16.99 -5.36 -11.85
CA HIS A 347 17.76 -4.56 -12.81
C HIS A 347 16.83 -3.83 -13.76
#